data_AF-A0A0N8PWU2-F1
#
_entry.id   AF-A0A0N8PWU2-F1
#
_cell.length_a   1.000
_cell.length_b   1.000
_cell.length_c   1.000
_cell.angle_alpha   90.00
_cell.angle_beta   90.00
_cell.angle_gamma   90.00
#
_symmetry.space_group_name_H-M   'P 1'
#
loop_
_entity.id
_entity.type
_entity.pdbx_description
1 polymer ?
#
loop_
_entity_poly.entity_id
_entity_poly.type
_entity_poly.pdbx_seq_one_letter_code
_entity_poly.pdbx_strand_id
1 'polypeptide(L)' 'MKPSKLVGTIINVKVHCSAGHKVGEQIELSLWDPDKEVARRAPDLCAFFYDMVFPYLATLQFGGEFPWETDKD' A
#
# COMPACT_ATOMS: atom_id res chain seq x y z
N MET A 1 -6.17 10.16 15.23
CA MET A 1 -5.27 10.46 14.10
C MET A 1 -6.06 10.27 12.81
N LYS A 2 -5.96 11.18 11.82
CA LYS A 2 -6.64 10.97 10.53
C LYS A 2 -5.80 9.98 9.69
N PRO A 3 -6.40 8.96 9.08
CA PRO A 3 -5.64 8.00 8.28
C PRO A 3 -5.01 8.68 7.06
N SER A 4 -3.74 8.40 6.82
CA SER A 4 -2.97 9.03 5.75
C SER A 4 -3.29 8.42 4.38
N LYS A 5 -3.14 9.20 3.31
CA LYS A 5 -3.19 8.70 1.94
C LYS A 5 -1.89 7.94 1.65
N LEU A 6 -2.02 6.69 1.21
CA LEU A 6 -0.90 5.84 0.81
C LEU A 6 -0.81 5.74 -0.73
N VAL A 7 0.37 6.05 -1.27
CA VAL A 7 0.72 5.87 -2.68
C VAL A 7 2.03 5.09 -2.75
N GLY A 8 1.99 3.91 -3.38
CA GLY A 8 3.18 3.08 -3.61
C GLY A 8 3.72 3.27 -5.03
N THR A 9 5.03 3.11 -5.20
CA THR A 9 5.67 3.08 -6.53
C THR A 9 6.41 1.76 -6.70
N ILE A 10 6.20 1.06 -7.82
CA ILE A 10 6.94 -0.16 -8.13
C ILE A 10 8.37 0.19 -8.49
N ILE A 11 9.33 -0.16 -7.64
CA ILE A 11 10.75 0.17 -7.85
C ILE A 11 11.52 -0.91 -8.63
N ASN A 12 11.04 -2.16 -8.63
CA ASN A 12 11.71 -3.28 -9.27
C ASN A 12 10.72 -4.40 -9.63
N VAL A 13 10.93 -5.03 -10.78
CA VAL A 13 10.25 -6.26 -11.22
C VAL A 13 11.35 -7.25 -11.63
N LYS A 14 11.49 -8.36 -10.90
CA LYS A 14 12.63 -9.28 -11.09
C LYS A 14 12.72 -9.89 -12.48
N VAL A 15 11.60 -10.33 -13.05
CA VAL A 15 11.56 -10.94 -14.39
C VAL A 15 10.29 -10.51 -15.12
N HIS A 16 9.15 -11.06 -14.72
CA HIS A 16 7.86 -10.80 -15.34
C HIS A 16 6.77 -10.80 -14.28
N CYS A 17 5.89 -9.80 -14.32
CA CYS A 17 4.68 -9.77 -13.51
C CYS A 17 3.49 -10.19 -14.38
N SER A 18 2.88 -11.34 -14.09
CA SER A 18 1.71 -11.83 -14.83
C SER A 18 0.47 -10.95 -14.67
N ALA A 19 0.43 -10.10 -13.64
CA ALA A 19 -0.62 -9.10 -13.43
C ALA A 19 -0.38 -7.81 -14.24
N GLY A 20 0.76 -7.69 -14.92
CA GLY A 20 1.06 -6.56 -15.81
C GLY A 20 1.75 -5.36 -15.17
N HIS A 21 2.07 -5.41 -13.87
CA HIS A 21 2.72 -4.29 -13.19
C HIS A 21 4.13 -3.97 -13.74
N LYS A 22 4.49 -2.69 -13.75
CA LYS A 22 5.75 -2.18 -14.33
C LYS A 22 6.52 -1.29 -13.38
N VAL A 23 7.83 -1.25 -13.52
CA VAL A 23 8.68 -0.31 -12.76
C VAL A 23 8.27 1.13 -13.08
N GLY A 24 8.15 1.96 -12.03
CA GLY A 24 7.70 3.34 -12.09
C GLY A 24 6.17 3.50 -11.98
N GLU A 25 5.40 2.42 -12.03
CA GLU A 25 3.95 2.47 -11.83
C GLU A 25 3.63 2.95 -10.40
N GLN A 26 2.74 3.95 -10.32
CA GLN A 26 2.24 4.48 -9.06
C GLN A 26 0.84 3.97 -8.79
N ILE A 27 0.61 3.45 -7.59
CA ILE A 27 -0.63 2.79 -7.21
C ILE A 27 -1.13 3.43 -5.92
N GLU A 28 -2.40 3.82 -5.90
CA GLU A 28 -3.05 4.31 -4.68
C GLU A 28 -3.45 3.11 -3.81
N LEU A 29 -2.76 2.95 -2.67
CA LEU A 29 -2.84 1.76 -1.81
C LEU A 29 -3.65 2.00 -0.53
N SER A 30 -4.40 3.10 -0.48
CA SER A 30 -5.18 3.48 0.70
C SER A 30 -6.31 2.48 0.96
N LEU A 31 -6.40 1.91 2.17
CA LEU A 31 -7.49 1.03 2.61
C LEU A 31 -8.72 1.82 3.04
N TRP A 32 -8.51 3.03 3.57
CA TRP A 32 -9.54 3.99 3.98
C TRP A 32 -9.39 5.30 3.21
N ASP A 33 -10.50 5.88 2.76
CA ASP A 33 -10.57 7.24 2.20
C ASP A 33 -10.82 8.21 3.36
N PRO A 34 -9.82 9.03 3.77
CA PRO A 34 -9.96 9.93 4.91
C PRO A 34 -10.92 11.09 4.65
N ASP A 35 -11.18 11.45 3.40
CA ASP A 35 -12.06 12.56 3.05
C ASP A 35 -13.53 12.15 3.06
N LYS A 36 -13.80 10.88 2.69
CA LYS A 36 -15.16 10.32 2.62
C LYS A 36 -15.53 9.44 3.80
N GLU A 37 -14.58 9.15 4.68
CA GLU A 37 -14.76 8.27 5.84
C GLU A 37 -15.35 6.90 5.46
N VAL A 38 -14.82 6.29 4.41
CA VAL A 38 -15.24 4.97 3.93
C VAL A 38 -14.06 4.06 3.61
N ALA A 39 -14.27 2.76 3.81
CA ALA A 39 -13.35 1.74 3.32
C ALA A 39 -13.33 1.74 1.79
N ARG A 40 -12.14 1.61 1.21
CA ARG A 40 -11.96 1.49 -0.24
C ARG A 40 -12.01 0.02 -0.64
N ARG A 41 -12.36 -0.21 -1.91
CA ARG A 41 -12.09 -1.51 -2.53
C ARG A 41 -10.58 -1.75 -2.59
N ALA A 42 -10.21 -3.02 -2.69
CA ALA A 42 -8.82 -3.40 -2.89
C ALA A 42 -8.20 -2.58 -4.04
N PRO A 43 -6.96 -2.10 -3.87
CA PRO A 43 -6.23 -1.40 -4.92
C PRO A 43 -6.06 -2.28 -6.15
N ASP A 44 -5.71 -1.67 -7.28
CA ASP A 44 -5.46 -2.38 -8.53
C ASP A 44 -4.17 -3.19 -8.44
N LEU A 45 -4.24 -4.32 -7.76
CA LEU A 45 -3.19 -5.29 -7.50
C LEU A 45 -3.75 -6.70 -7.70
N CYS A 46 -2.89 -7.66 -8.04
CA CYS A 46 -3.30 -9.06 -7.97
C CYS A 46 -3.52 -9.50 -6.52
N ALA A 47 -4.40 -10.48 -6.31
CA ALA A 47 -4.78 -10.94 -4.97
C ALA A 47 -3.58 -11.37 -4.11
N PHE A 48 -2.60 -12.06 -4.70
CA PHE A 48 -1.38 -12.49 -4.00
C PHE A 48 -0.52 -11.31 -3.54
N PHE A 49 -0.38 -10.29 -4.37
CA PHE A 49 0.41 -9.12 -4.01
C PHE A 49 -0.29 -8.31 -2.93
N TYR A 50 -1.60 -8.09 -3.08
CA TYR A 50 -2.41 -7.39 -2.09
C TYR A 50 -2.35 -8.07 -0.71
N ASP A 51 -2.50 -9.39 -0.65
CA ASP A 51 -2.42 -10.16 0.60
C ASP A 51 -1.06 -9.98 1.30
N MET A 52 0.04 -10.02 0.55
CA MET A 52 1.38 -9.83 1.10
C MET A 52 1.61 -8.41 1.67
N VAL A 53 1.09 -7.37 1.02
CA VAL A 53 1.33 -5.98 1.44
C VAL A 53 0.29 -5.46 2.45
N PHE A 54 -0.89 -6.06 2.52
CA PHE A 54 -1.98 -5.62 3.37
C PHE A 54 -1.58 -5.28 4.82
N PRO A 55 -0.86 -6.14 5.58
CA PRO A 55 -0.50 -5.80 6.96
C PRO A 55 0.37 -4.54 7.04
N TYR A 56 1.26 -4.30 6.07
CA TYR A 56 2.08 -3.10 6.02
C TYR A 56 1.26 -1.85 5.72
N LEU A 57 0.30 -1.95 4.78
CA LEU A 57 -0.61 -0.85 4.45
C LEU A 57 -1.49 -0.48 5.66
N ALA A 58 -1.98 -1.47 6.40
CA ALA A 58 -2.76 -1.24 7.61
C ALA A 58 -1.92 -0.53 8.69
N THR A 59 -0.71 -1.00 8.94
CA THR A 59 0.22 -0.35 9.88
C THR A 59 0.47 1.11 9.50
N LEU A 60 0.87 1.36 8.24
CA LEU A 60 1.17 2.70 7.75
C LEU A 60 -0.05 3.64 7.79
N GLN A 61 -1.23 3.15 7.38
CA GLN A 61 -2.39 4.02 7.25
C GLN A 61 -2.99 4.41 8.61
N PHE A 62 -2.92 3.52 9.60
CA PHE A 62 -3.58 3.70 10.89
C PHE A 62 -2.62 4.07 12.04
N GLY A 63 -1.37 4.40 11.72
CA GLY A 63 -0.38 4.89 12.70
C GLY A 63 0.24 3.82 13.57
N GLY A 64 0.36 2.61 13.04
CA GLY A 64 1.23 1.62 13.65
C GLY A 64 2.70 1.93 13.32
N GLU A 65 3.59 1.40 14.14
CA GLU A 65 5.04 1.52 13.95
C GLU A 65 5.62 0.16 13.60
N PHE A 66 6.61 0.12 12.70
CA PHE A 66 7.35 -1.11 12.48
C PHE A 66 8.48 -1.25 13.53
N PRO A 67 8.66 -2.43 14.16
CA PRO A 67 9.71 -2.62 15.18
C PRO A 67 11.14 -2.35 14.69
N TRP A 68 11.36 -2.44 13.38
CA TRP A 68 12.66 -2.26 12.72
C TRP A 68 12.83 -0.88 12.08
N GLU A 69 11.82 -0.01 12.17
CA GLU A 69 11.89 1.35 11.62
C GLU A 69 12.80 2.22 12.48
N THR A 70 13.85 2.77 11.86
CA THR A 70 14.83 3.62 12.52
C THR A 70 14.40 5.07 12.63
N ASP A 71 13.57 5.55 11.70
CA ASP A 71 13.00 6.90 11.68
C ASP A 71 11.50 6.78 11.90
N LYS A 72 11.08 6.92 13.16
CA LYS A 72 9.67 6.99 13.53
C LYS A 72 9.20 8.43 13.39
N ASP A 73 8.18 8.66 12.58
CA ASP A 73 7.54 9.97 12.38
C ASP A 73 6.76 10.44 13.62
#